data_AF-A0A924X7W4-F1
#
_entry.id   AF-A0A924X7W4-F1
#
_cell.length_a   1.000
_cell.length_b   1.000
_cell.length_c   1.000
_cell.angle_alpha   90.00
_cell.angle_beta   90.00
_cell.angle_gamma   90.00
#
_symmetry.space_group_name_H-M   'P 1'
#
loop_
_entity.id
_entity.type
_entity.pdbx_description
1 polymer ?
#
loop_
_entity_poly.entity_id
_entity_poly.type
_entity_poly.pdbx_seq_one_letter_code
_entity_poly.pdbx_strand_id
1 'polypeptide(L)'
;MKRLRQAFSALAIASACTLAACGKDRGPAAPKAGELTLNLTTPYADDGAILVAISGPQIGTVRAASSALAVHSRAVSGGVKVAVFGDIASGALLRIAVPDVSQPSKYSATVVEVSDRANALRSQSPGYKTRIQ
;
A
#
# COMPACT_ATOMS: atom_id res chain seq x y z
N MET A 1 -48.68 -46.82 23.33
CA MET A 1 -47.98 -46.02 22.31
C MET A 1 -46.78 -46.80 21.77
N LYS A 2 -46.87 -47.18 20.48
CA LYS A 2 -45.85 -47.46 19.45
C LYS A 2 -44.56 -48.23 19.81
N ARG A 3 -44.49 -49.46 19.28
CA ARG A 3 -43.26 -50.20 18.92
C ARG A 3 -42.52 -49.43 17.81
N LEU A 4 -41.17 -49.42 17.81
CA LEU A 4 -40.42 -49.56 16.55
C LEU A 4 -38.96 -49.95 16.79
N ARG A 5 -38.65 -51.20 16.42
CA ARG A 5 -37.33 -51.66 16.00
C ARG A 5 -36.95 -50.94 14.71
N GLN A 6 -35.68 -50.59 14.48
CA GLN A 6 -35.10 -50.67 13.14
C GLN A 6 -33.58 -50.46 13.16
N ALA A 7 -32.87 -51.56 12.89
CA ALA A 7 -31.53 -51.56 12.33
C ALA A 7 -31.67 -51.56 10.79
N PHE A 8 -30.94 -50.67 10.10
CA PHE A 8 -30.68 -50.71 8.66
C PHE A 8 -29.31 -50.02 8.47
N SER A 9 -28.23 -50.80 8.40
CA SER A 9 -27.62 -51.36 7.18
C SER A 9 -27.15 -50.29 6.19
N ALA A 10 -25.82 -50.18 6.10
CA ALA A 10 -25.05 -49.35 5.19
C ALA A 10 -25.14 -49.88 3.75
N LEU A 11 -25.19 -48.96 2.77
CA LEU A 11 -24.58 -49.18 1.46
C LEU A 11 -24.24 -47.83 0.83
N ALA A 12 -22.94 -47.56 0.73
CA ALA A 12 -22.34 -46.38 0.13
C ALA A 12 -22.41 -46.47 -1.41
N ILE A 13 -22.98 -45.46 -2.05
CA ILE A 13 -22.95 -45.30 -3.51
C ILE A 13 -21.90 -44.23 -3.84
N ALA A 14 -20.80 -44.70 -4.42
CA ALA A 14 -19.75 -43.90 -5.01
C ALA A 14 -20.32 -43.08 -6.19
N SER A 15 -20.28 -41.75 -6.08
CA SER A 15 -20.60 -40.85 -7.19
C SER A 15 -19.31 -40.21 -7.67
N ALA A 16 -18.86 -40.65 -8.85
CA ALA A 16 -17.74 -40.11 -9.58
C ALA A 16 -18.10 -38.75 -10.18
N CYS A 17 -17.70 -37.66 -9.51
CA CYS A 17 -17.73 -36.33 -10.12
C CYS A 17 -16.44 -36.10 -10.94
N THR A 18 -16.45 -36.61 -12.17
CA THR A 18 -15.52 -36.15 -13.22
C THR A 18 -16.00 -34.81 -13.77
N LEU A 19 -15.47 -33.71 -13.24
CA LEU A 19 -15.54 -32.39 -13.89
C LEU A 19 -14.11 -31.99 -14.30
N ALA A 20 -13.64 -32.62 -15.38
CA ALA A 20 -12.52 -32.13 -16.17
C ALA A 20 -13.01 -30.94 -17.00
N ALA A 21 -13.02 -29.74 -16.40
CA ALA A 21 -13.21 -28.48 -17.11
C ALA A 21 -11.98 -27.59 -16.89
N CYS A 22 -10.82 -28.05 -17.36
CA CYS A 22 -9.63 -27.21 -17.51
C CYS A 22 -9.72 -26.38 -18.80
N GLY A 23 -10.65 -25.42 -18.82
CA GLY A 23 -10.54 -24.28 -19.73
C GLY A 23 -9.40 -23.40 -19.24
N LYS A 24 -8.38 -23.15 -20.07
CA LYS A 24 -7.28 -22.22 -19.78
C LYS A 24 -7.76 -20.76 -19.88
N ASP A 25 -8.84 -20.43 -19.20
CA ASP A 25 -9.20 -19.05 -18.95
C ASP A 25 -8.37 -18.62 -17.75
N ARG A 26 -7.20 -18.04 -18.02
CA ARG A 26 -6.46 -17.33 -16.98
C ARG A 26 -7.35 -16.17 -16.55
N GLY A 27 -8.08 -16.37 -15.45
CA GLY A 27 -8.78 -15.28 -14.77
C GLY A 27 -7.82 -14.12 -14.48
N PRO A 28 -8.35 -12.94 -14.09
CA PRO A 28 -7.52 -11.79 -13.78
C PRO A 28 -6.36 -12.19 -12.87
N ALA A 29 -5.16 -11.68 -13.19
CA ALA A 29 -3.99 -11.96 -12.37
C ALA A 29 -4.30 -11.61 -10.90
N ALA A 30 -3.98 -12.53 -10.00
CA ALA A 30 -4.21 -12.31 -8.58
C ALA A 30 -3.38 -11.10 -8.11
N PRO A 31 -3.91 -10.27 -7.18
CA PRO A 31 -3.17 -9.16 -6.60
C PRO A 31 -1.81 -9.60 -6.05
N LYS A 32 -0.76 -8.84 -6.35
CA LYS A 32 0.59 -9.12 -5.86
C LYS A 32 0.99 -8.13 -4.76
N ALA A 33 0.91 -8.55 -3.51
CA ALA A 33 1.37 -7.73 -2.39
C ALA A 33 2.86 -7.38 -2.50
N GLY A 34 3.22 -6.18 -2.05
CA GLY A 34 4.59 -5.69 -2.09
C GLY A 34 4.69 -4.23 -1.68
N GLU A 35 5.77 -3.57 -2.09
CA GLU A 35 6.01 -2.16 -1.77
C GLU A 35 6.03 -1.29 -3.02
N LEU A 36 5.33 -0.17 -2.98
CA LEU A 36 5.51 0.94 -3.92
C LEU A 36 6.49 1.95 -3.35
N THR A 37 7.20 2.64 -4.24
CA THR A 37 8.14 3.70 -3.89
C THR A 37 7.53 5.07 -4.17
N LEU A 38 7.41 5.90 -3.14
CA LEU A 38 7.15 7.32 -3.32
C LEU A 38 8.46 8.05 -3.59
N ASN A 39 8.57 8.65 -4.77
CA ASN A 39 9.68 9.52 -5.15
C ASN A 39 9.29 10.98 -4.99
N LEU A 40 10.23 11.78 -4.49
CA LEU A 40 10.16 13.23 -4.36
C LEU A 40 11.06 13.88 -5.42
N THR A 41 10.58 14.96 -6.03
CA THR A 41 11.41 15.96 -6.67
C THR A 41 11.27 17.23 -5.85
N THR A 42 12.39 17.77 -5.39
CA THR A 42 12.47 19.04 -4.66
C THR A 42 13.40 20.00 -5.41
N PRO A 43 13.05 21.30 -5.48
CA PRO A 43 13.95 22.32 -6.03
C PRO A 43 15.00 22.80 -5.01
N TYR A 44 14.95 22.32 -3.76
CA TYR A 44 15.84 22.75 -2.69
C TYR A 44 16.81 21.63 -2.27
N ALA A 45 18.02 22.01 -1.86
CA ALA A 45 19.05 21.08 -1.41
C ALA A 45 19.09 20.91 0.12
N ASP A 46 18.32 21.72 0.84
CA ASP A 46 18.37 21.91 2.29
C ASP A 46 17.01 21.66 2.95
N ASP A 47 16.15 20.83 2.35
CA ASP A 47 14.94 20.35 3.02
C ASP A 47 15.31 19.51 4.26
N GLY A 48 14.69 19.83 5.40
CA GLY A 48 14.93 19.18 6.68
C GLY A 48 13.74 18.38 7.20
N ALA A 49 12.51 18.81 6.86
CA ALA A 49 11.30 18.06 7.14
C ALA A 49 10.25 18.23 6.04
N ILE A 50 9.48 17.17 5.76
CA ILE A 50 8.37 17.19 4.82
C ILE A 50 7.17 16.43 5.38
N LEU A 51 5.99 17.05 5.29
CA LEU A 51 4.72 16.38 5.56
C LEU A 51 4.08 16.00 4.23
N VAL A 52 3.82 14.70 4.05
CA VAL A 52 3.16 14.15 2.85
C VAL A 52 1.83 13.52 3.24
N ALA A 53 0.79 13.78 2.46
CA ALA A 53 -0.46 13.04 2.51
C ALA A 53 -0.47 12.01 1.37
N ILE A 54 -0.69 10.74 1.70
CA ILE A 54 -0.79 9.65 0.73
C ILE A 54 -2.22 9.12 0.78
N SER A 55 -2.86 9.00 -0.38
CA SER A 55 -4.21 8.48 -0.53
C SER A 55 -4.21 7.21 -1.37
N GLY A 56 -5.09 6.28 -1.04
CA GLY A 56 -5.24 5.01 -1.76
C GLY A 56 -5.84 3.90 -0.90
N PRO A 57 -6.21 2.77 -1.51
CA PRO A 57 -6.82 1.66 -0.80
C PRO A 57 -5.81 0.89 0.03
N GLN A 58 -6.19 0.50 1.26
CA GLN A 58 -5.46 -0.49 2.08
C GLN A 58 -3.94 -0.24 2.18
N ILE A 59 -3.55 1.02 2.42
CA ILE A 59 -2.15 1.38 2.68
C ILE A 59 -1.69 0.68 3.96
N GLY A 60 -0.65 -0.15 3.85
CA GLY A 60 -0.03 -0.86 4.95
C GLY A 60 1.03 -0.02 5.67
N THR A 61 2.13 -0.66 6.06
CA THR A 61 3.24 0.05 6.70
C THR A 61 3.93 1.01 5.73
N VAL A 62 4.28 2.20 6.22
CA VAL A 62 5.11 3.17 5.51
C VAL A 62 6.47 3.26 6.19
N ARG A 63 7.54 3.15 5.40
CA ARG A 63 8.93 3.15 5.89
C ARG A 63 9.76 4.17 5.11
N ALA A 64 10.84 4.62 5.73
CA ALA A 64 11.86 5.41 5.07
C ALA A 64 12.50 4.62 3.92
N ALA A 65 12.78 5.28 2.80
CA ALA A 65 13.52 4.66 1.70
C ALA A 65 15.04 4.55 1.98
N SER A 66 15.54 5.32 2.94
CA SER A 66 16.96 5.40 3.36
C SER A 66 17.06 5.50 4.88
N SER A 67 18.15 5.00 5.46
CA SER A 67 18.45 5.14 6.90
C SER A 67 18.77 6.58 7.32
N ALA A 68 19.00 7.49 6.38
CA ALA A 68 19.19 8.92 6.64
C ALA A 68 17.87 9.66 6.95
N LEU A 69 16.73 8.98 6.86
CA LEU A 69 15.41 9.56 7.05
C LEU A 69 14.70 8.93 8.24
N ALA A 70 14.13 9.78 9.11
CA ALA A 70 13.19 9.37 10.14
C ALA A 70 11.76 9.58 9.65
N VAL A 71 10.88 8.60 9.90
CA VAL A 71 9.51 8.60 9.39
C VAL A 71 8.51 8.31 10.50
N HIS A 72 7.49 9.16 10.60
CA HIS A 72 6.34 8.97 11.46
C HIS A 72 5.06 9.06 10.64
N SER A 73 4.21 8.05 10.74
CA SER A 73 2.97 7.98 9.96
C SER A 73 1.75 7.83 10.86
N ARG A 74 0.63 8.43 10.43
CA ARG A 74 -0.68 8.28 11.08
C ARG A 74 -1.76 8.03 10.03
N ALA A 75 -2.57 6.99 10.24
CA ALA A 75 -3.75 6.73 9.42
C ALA A 75 -4.78 7.86 9.55
N VAL A 76 -5.37 8.23 8.41
CA VAL A 76 -6.44 9.23 8.30
C VAL A 76 -7.54 8.68 7.39
N SER A 77 -8.69 9.36 7.31
CA SER A 77 -9.75 8.97 6.39
C SER A 77 -9.21 8.94 4.95
N GLY A 78 -9.30 7.79 4.28
CA GLY A 78 -8.87 7.61 2.89
C GLY A 78 -7.35 7.52 2.65
N GLY A 79 -6.52 7.43 3.69
CA GLY A 79 -5.07 7.34 3.50
C GLY A 79 -4.21 7.43 4.76
N VAL A 80 -3.01 7.96 4.61
CA VAL A 80 -2.04 8.16 5.70
C VAL A 80 -1.34 9.51 5.55
N LYS A 81 -1.10 10.20 6.66
CA LYS A 81 -0.18 11.35 6.71
C LYS A 81 1.17 10.90 7.23
N VAL A 82 2.23 11.35 6.61
CA VAL A 82 3.60 10.93 6.89
C VAL A 82 4.47 12.17 7.07
N ALA A 83 5.04 12.32 8.27
CA ALA A 83 6.10 13.27 8.53
C ALA A 83 7.45 12.57 8.30
N VAL A 84 8.30 13.18 7.50
CA VAL A 84 9.65 12.70 7.18
C VAL A 84 10.64 13.77 7.61
N PHE A 85 11.73 13.36 8.26
CA PHE A 85 12.79 14.24 8.75
C PHE A 85 14.15 13.70 8.33
N GLY A 86 15.13 14.59 8.12
CA GLY A 86 16.52 14.22 7.84
C GLY A 86 17.07 14.93 6.60
N ASP A 87 18.08 14.32 5.97
CA ASP A 87 18.67 14.85 4.74
C ASP A 87 17.77 14.53 3.53
N ILE A 88 16.77 15.38 3.31
CA ILE A 88 15.79 15.20 2.23
C ILE A 88 16.36 15.76 0.92
N ALA A 89 16.38 14.92 -0.12
CA ALA A 89 16.78 15.26 -1.47
C ALA A 89 15.82 14.63 -2.49
N SER A 90 15.96 15.01 -3.76
CA SER A 90 15.23 14.36 -4.85
C SER A 90 15.59 12.87 -4.94
N GLY A 91 14.58 12.00 -5.08
CA GLY A 91 14.75 10.55 -5.10
C GLY A 91 13.68 9.81 -4.31
N ALA A 92 13.97 8.56 -3.95
CA ALA A 92 13.08 7.74 -3.15
C ALA A 92 12.95 8.31 -1.72
N LEU A 93 11.73 8.63 -1.32
CA LEU A 93 11.42 9.17 0.00
C LEU A 93 10.88 8.09 0.92
N LEU A 94 9.88 7.32 0.45
CA LEU A 94 9.17 6.32 1.24
C LEU A 94 9.00 5.00 0.48
N ARG A 95 8.91 3.91 1.24
CA ARG A 95 8.42 2.60 0.81
C ARG A 95 7.06 2.34 1.45
N ILE A 96 6.08 1.95 0.64
CA ILE A 96 4.67 1.85 1.03
C ILE A 96 4.19 0.43 0.77
N ALA A 97 3.88 -0.32 1.81
CA ALA A 97 3.29 -1.65 1.65
C ALA A 97 1.87 -1.55 1.10
N VAL A 98 1.56 -2.30 0.05
CA VAL A 98 0.27 -2.34 -0.63
C VAL A 98 -0.15 -3.77 -0.96
N PRO A 99 -1.46 -4.06 -1.09
CA PRO A 99 -1.95 -5.39 -1.47
C PRO A 99 -1.66 -5.75 -2.94
N ASP A 100 -1.42 -4.75 -3.80
CA ASP A 100 -1.13 -4.98 -5.22
C ASP A 100 -0.20 -3.92 -5.81
N VAL A 101 1.04 -4.31 -6.12
CA VAL A 101 2.04 -3.43 -6.74
C VAL A 101 1.79 -3.21 -8.23
N SER A 102 0.91 -3.99 -8.88
CA SER A 102 0.57 -3.79 -10.30
C SER A 102 -0.35 -2.59 -10.55
N GLN A 103 -0.83 -1.93 -9.48
CA GLN A 103 -1.82 -0.86 -9.56
C GLN A 103 -1.36 0.45 -8.88
N PRO A 104 -0.17 0.98 -9.19
CA PRO A 104 0.34 2.20 -8.55
C PRO A 104 -0.54 3.43 -8.81
N SER A 105 -1.28 3.46 -9.91
CA SER A 105 -2.21 4.55 -10.28
C SER A 105 -3.40 4.70 -9.32
N LYS A 106 -3.66 3.71 -8.46
CA LYS A 106 -4.68 3.82 -7.39
C LYS A 106 -4.22 4.64 -6.20
N TYR A 107 -2.95 5.04 -6.17
CA TYR A 107 -2.35 5.78 -5.09
C TYR A 107 -1.91 7.15 -5.58
N SER A 108 -2.05 8.15 -4.71
CA SER A 108 -1.55 9.51 -4.94
C SER A 108 -0.86 10.02 -3.69
N ALA A 109 0.04 10.98 -3.86
CA ALA A 109 0.71 11.64 -2.76
C ALA A 109 0.79 13.14 -3.03
N THR A 110 0.59 13.96 -2.00
CA THR A 110 0.75 15.40 -2.07
C THR A 110 1.66 15.88 -0.95
N VAL A 111 2.54 16.82 -1.29
CA VAL A 111 3.32 17.56 -0.29
C VAL A 111 2.39 18.57 0.37
N VAL A 112 2.27 18.50 1.69
CA VAL A 112 1.42 19.37 2.49
C VAL A 112 2.22 20.57 2.97
N GLU A 113 3.39 20.30 3.55
CA GLU A 113 4.25 21.29 4.19
C GLU A 113 5.70 20.84 4.13
N VAL A 114 6.63 21.80 4.07
CA VAL A 114 8.07 21.55 4.05
C VAL A 114 8.76 22.60 4.93
N SER A 115 9.79 22.19 5.66
CA SER A 115 10.72 23.10 6.32
C SER A 115 12.15 22.84 5.85
N ASP A 116 12.96 23.89 5.87
CA ASP A 116 14.40 23.74 5.74
C ASP A 116 15.04 23.10 6.99
N ARG A 117 16.35 22.91 6.97
CA ARG A 117 17.13 22.39 8.13
C ARG A 117 17.20 23.34 9.31
N ALA A 118 16.88 24.63 9.13
CA ALA A 118 16.77 25.60 10.20
C ALA A 118 15.36 25.65 10.82
N ASN A 119 14.46 24.76 10.38
CA ASN A 119 13.04 24.71 10.75
C ASN A 119 12.22 25.91 10.27
N ALA A 120 12.69 26.66 9.28
CA ALA A 120 11.88 27.68 8.63
C ALA A 120 10.93 27.00 7.64
N LEU A 121 9.63 27.29 7.77
CA LEU A 121 8.64 26.83 6.82
C LEU A 121 8.91 27.43 5.45
N ARG A 122 8.84 26.57 4.42
CA ARG A 122 8.84 27.04 3.04
C ARG A 122 7.43 27.50 2.69
N SER A 123 7.32 28.74 2.26
CA SER A 123 6.13 29.21 1.54
C SER A 123 5.86 28.21 0.41
N GLN A 124 4.63 27.70 0.32
CA GLN A 124 4.23 26.65 -0.63
C GLN A 124 4.61 27.06 -2.06
N SER A 125 5.81 26.66 -2.48
CA SER A 125 6.41 27.11 -3.71
C SER A 125 6.14 26.08 -4.79
N PRO A 126 5.75 26.47 -6.02
CA PRO A 126 5.71 25.56 -7.14
C PRO A 126 7.08 24.91 -7.34
N GLY A 127 7.14 23.58 -7.35
CA GLY A 127 8.40 22.87 -7.63
C GLY A 127 8.47 21.47 -7.02
N TYR A 128 7.79 21.25 -5.89
CA TYR A 128 7.68 19.90 -5.32
C TYR A 128 6.82 19.00 -6.20
N LYS A 129 7.33 17.81 -6.53
CA LYS A 129 6.59 16.78 -7.25
C LYS A 129 6.74 15.44 -6.55
N THR A 130 5.68 14.65 -6.60
CA THR A 130 5.61 13.31 -6.02
C THR A 130 5.22 12.31 -7.10
N ARG A 131 5.81 11.12 -7.05
CA ARG A 131 5.45 10.01 -7.96
C ARG A 131 5.50 8.68 -7.23
N ILE A 132 4.42 7.92 -7.31
CA ILE A 132 4.34 6.55 -6.78
C ILE A 132 4.54 5.57 -7.94
N GLN A 133 5.41 4.57 -7.75
CA GLN A 133 5.71 3.52 -8.72
C GLN A 133 6.13 2.22 -8.05
#